data_AF-A0A514MBH4-F1
#
_entry.id   AF-A0A514MBH4-F1
#
_cell.length_a   1.000
_cell.length_b   1.000
_cell.length_c   1.000
_cell.angle_alpha   90.00
_cell.angle_beta   90.00
_cell.angle_gamma   90.00
#
_symmetry.space_group_name_H-M   'P 1'
#
loop_
_entity.id
_entity.type
_entity.pdbx_description
1 polymer ?
#
loop_
_entity_poly.entity_id
_entity_poly.type
_entity_poly.pdbx_seq_one_letter_code
_entity_poly.pdbx_strand_id
1 'polypeptide(L)'
;EVERAQAQTAASPLEVENLAEIIEGFKMVLVVRNDLKMGKGKIAAQCSHATLGLFKKLQHRAPKSLRRWERCGQVKVVVKIESEEDMLVLQGRAKSLNLPTHITIDAGRTQIAPNSRTVMAILGP
;
A
#
# COMPACT_ATOMS: atom_id res chain seq x y z
N GLU A 1 -3.89 31.54 26.50
CA GLU A 1 -3.86 31.06 25.10
C GLU A 1 -3.13 29.72 24.94
N VAL A 2 -3.39 28.73 25.80
CA VAL A 2 -2.72 27.40 25.75
C VAL A 2 -3.74 26.31 25.45
N GLU A 3 -4.67 26.59 24.53
CA GLU A 3 -5.85 25.73 24.30
C GLU A 3 -6.06 25.37 22.81
N ARG A 4 -5.00 25.36 21.98
CA ARG A 4 -5.15 25.14 20.53
C ARG A 4 -4.12 24.24 19.84
N ALA A 5 -3.44 23.35 20.56
CA ALA A 5 -2.57 22.38 19.90
C ALA A 5 -2.87 20.94 20.34
N GLN A 6 -3.35 20.16 19.36
CA GLN A 6 -3.37 18.69 19.30
C GLN A 6 -4.65 17.97 19.79
N ALA A 7 -5.79 18.32 19.21
CA ALA A 7 -6.77 17.31 18.87
C ALA A 7 -6.27 16.54 17.63
N GLN A 8 -5.48 15.48 17.83
CA GLN A 8 -5.33 14.45 16.80
C GLN A 8 -6.71 13.80 16.64
N THR A 9 -7.40 14.13 15.56
CA THR A 9 -8.59 13.39 15.13
C THR A 9 -8.15 11.94 14.94
N ALA A 10 -8.57 11.06 15.85
CA ALA A 10 -8.30 9.63 15.73
C ALA A 10 -8.89 9.18 14.39
N ALA A 11 -8.01 8.88 13.43
CA ALA A 11 -8.44 8.42 12.12
C ALA A 11 -9.35 7.19 12.31
N SER A 12 -10.47 7.16 11.59
CA SER A 12 -11.41 6.04 11.65
C SER A 12 -10.67 4.70 11.45
N PRO A 13 -11.07 3.63 12.16
CA PRO A 13 -10.48 2.31 11.97
C PRO A 13 -10.48 1.92 10.49
N LEU A 14 -9.39 1.31 10.04
CA LEU A 14 -9.34 0.76 8.69
C LEU A 14 -10.31 -0.43 8.61
N GLU A 15 -11.08 -0.54 7.53
CA GLU A 15 -12.09 -1.60 7.39
C GLU A 15 -11.45 -2.99 7.39
N VAL A 16 -10.24 -3.08 6.84
CA VAL A 16 -9.42 -4.30 6.83
C VAL A 16 -9.22 -4.89 8.24
N GLU A 17 -9.22 -4.06 9.28
CA GLU A 17 -9.04 -4.47 10.67
C GLU A 17 -10.25 -5.19 11.24
N ASN A 18 -11.45 -4.79 10.80
CA ASN A 18 -12.70 -5.49 11.13
C ASN A 18 -12.78 -6.82 10.38
N LEU A 19 -12.42 -6.81 9.09
CA LEU A 19 -12.42 -8.00 8.24
C LEU A 19 -11.49 -9.11 8.73
N ALA A 20 -10.40 -8.74 9.43
CA ALA A 20 -9.43 -9.69 9.96
C ALA A 20 -9.99 -10.65 11.02
N GLU A 21 -11.15 -10.36 11.60
CA GLU A 21 -11.83 -11.23 12.57
C GLU A 21 -12.69 -12.31 11.87
N ILE A 22 -13.23 -11.99 10.69
CA ILE A 22 -14.21 -12.83 9.99
C ILE A 22 -13.66 -13.53 8.74
N ILE A 23 -12.59 -13.01 8.13
CA ILE A 23 -12.01 -13.57 6.91
C ILE A 23 -10.61 -14.13 7.21
N GLU A 24 -10.37 -15.35 6.72
CA GLU A 24 -9.07 -15.99 6.89
C GLU A 24 -8.05 -15.59 5.83
N GLY A 25 -8.45 -15.52 4.55
CA GLY A 25 -7.54 -15.23 3.46
C GLY A 25 -7.21 -13.75 3.39
N PHE A 26 -5.94 -13.39 3.54
CA PHE A 26 -5.43 -12.03 3.34
C PHE A 26 -4.25 -12.04 2.38
N LYS A 27 -4.19 -11.03 1.51
CA LYS A 27 -3.10 -10.86 0.54
C LYS A 27 -2.74 -9.40 0.36
N MET A 28 -1.47 -9.16 0.06
CA MET A 28 -1.01 -7.85 -0.39
C MET A 28 -0.95 -7.84 -1.91
N VAL A 29 -1.68 -6.93 -2.55
CA VAL A 29 -1.60 -6.74 -3.99
C VAL A 29 -0.61 -5.61 -4.27
N LEU A 30 0.34 -5.87 -5.16
CA LEU A 30 1.36 -4.94 -5.62
C LEU A 30 1.06 -4.55 -7.06
N VAL A 31 0.58 -3.33 -7.25
CA VAL A 31 0.17 -2.77 -8.54
C VAL A 31 1.36 -2.02 -9.14
N VAL A 32 1.96 -2.57 -10.19
CA VAL A 32 3.18 -2.06 -10.83
C VAL A 32 2.84 -1.26 -12.07
N ARG A 33 3.39 -0.05 -12.19
CA ARG A 33 3.31 0.74 -13.42
C ARG A 33 4.12 0.12 -14.56
N ASN A 34 3.41 -0.37 -15.56
CA ASN A 34 3.96 -1.05 -16.75
C ASN A 34 4.36 -0.06 -17.86
N ASP A 35 3.79 1.14 -17.86
CA ASP A 35 4.14 2.24 -18.76
C ASP A 35 5.56 2.77 -18.51
N LEU A 36 6.06 2.66 -17.28
CA LEU A 36 7.42 3.04 -16.90
C LEU A 36 8.53 2.13 -17.45
N LYS A 37 8.17 1.01 -18.10
CA LYS A 37 9.11 0.02 -18.69
C LYS A 37 10.27 -0.38 -17.77
N MET A 38 9.99 -0.50 -16.47
CA MET A 38 10.99 -0.92 -15.48
C MET A 38 11.55 -2.31 -15.81
N GLY A 39 12.87 -2.47 -15.73
CA GLY A 39 13.51 -3.79 -15.78
C GLY A 39 13.12 -4.66 -14.57
N LYS A 40 13.22 -5.99 -14.73
CA LYS A 40 12.80 -6.99 -13.73
C LYS A 40 13.39 -6.73 -12.33
N GLY A 41 14.68 -6.41 -12.24
CA GLY A 41 15.34 -6.10 -10.97
C GLY A 41 14.81 -4.83 -10.29
N LYS A 42 14.52 -3.79 -11.07
CA LYS A 42 13.92 -2.55 -10.56
C LYS A 42 12.49 -2.80 -10.07
N ILE A 43 11.69 -3.58 -10.81
CA ILE A 43 10.35 -3.99 -10.37
C ILE A 43 10.43 -4.70 -9.01
N ALA A 44 11.33 -5.68 -8.86
CA ALA A 44 11.49 -6.42 -7.61
C ALA A 44 11.84 -5.49 -6.43
N ALA A 45 12.77 -4.55 -6.62
CA ALA A 45 13.15 -3.58 -5.61
C ALA A 45 11.96 -2.67 -5.22
N GLN A 46 11.23 -2.12 -6.20
CA GLN A 46 10.10 -1.24 -5.96
C GLN A 46 8.93 -1.97 -5.27
N CYS A 47 8.65 -3.21 -5.64
CA CYS A 47 7.71 -4.09 -4.94
C CYS A 47 8.12 -4.32 -3.47
N SER A 48 9.41 -4.50 -3.21
CA SER A 48 9.96 -4.67 -1.86
C SER A 48 9.80 -3.41 -1.02
N HIS A 49 10.08 -2.23 -1.61
CA HIS A 49 9.85 -0.94 -0.98
C HIS A 49 8.37 -0.69 -0.68
N ALA A 50 7.47 -0.98 -1.62
CA ALA A 50 6.03 -0.80 -1.43
C ALA A 50 5.49 -1.70 -0.31
N THR A 51 5.95 -2.95 -0.27
CA THR A 51 5.61 -3.92 0.78
C THR A 51 6.03 -3.40 2.15
N LEU A 52 7.30 -3.01 2.32
CA LEU A 52 7.82 -2.51 3.59
C LEU A 52 7.14 -1.20 4.01
N GLY A 53 6.86 -0.32 3.04
CA GLY A 53 6.17 0.94 3.26
C GLY A 53 4.73 0.77 3.73
N LEU A 54 4.02 -0.25 3.24
CA LEU A 54 2.68 -0.59 3.73
C LEU A 54 2.75 -1.31 5.08
N PHE A 55 3.66 -2.26 5.24
CA PHE A 55 3.88 -3.00 6.49
C PHE A 55 4.06 -2.05 7.68
N LYS A 56 4.98 -1.09 7.58
CA LYS A 56 5.24 -0.09 8.64
C LYS A 56 4.01 0.74 8.99
N LYS A 57 3.17 1.10 8.01
CA LYS A 57 1.91 1.82 8.27
C LYS A 57 0.92 0.97 9.06
N LEU A 58 0.87 -0.33 8.77
CA LEU A 58 -0.10 -1.25 9.36
C LEU A 58 0.25 -1.69 10.77
N GLN A 59 1.54 -1.71 11.13
CA GLN A 59 1.99 -2.08 12.48
C GLN A 59 1.21 -1.37 13.59
N HIS A 60 0.84 -0.10 13.37
CA HIS A 60 0.07 0.69 14.33
C HIS A 60 -1.40 0.92 13.91
N ARG A 61 -1.72 0.88 12.61
CA ARG A 61 -3.06 1.22 12.11
C ARG A 61 -4.02 0.05 11.96
N ALA A 62 -3.50 -1.16 11.69
CA ALA A 62 -4.30 -2.37 11.49
C ALA A 62 -3.48 -3.62 11.85
N PRO A 63 -3.10 -3.79 13.14
CA PRO A 63 -2.24 -4.87 13.57
C PRO A 63 -2.89 -6.27 13.48
N LYS A 64 -4.21 -6.42 13.63
CA LYS A 64 -4.90 -7.73 13.45
C LYS A 64 -4.81 -8.18 12.00
N SER A 65 -5.08 -7.28 11.07
CA SER A 65 -4.97 -7.52 9.62
C SER A 65 -3.57 -7.94 9.22
N LEU A 66 -2.57 -7.23 9.76
CA LEU A 66 -1.18 -7.52 9.47
C LEU A 66 -0.80 -8.92 9.96
N ARG A 67 -1.14 -9.26 11.21
CA ARG A 67 -0.92 -10.60 11.77
C ARG A 67 -1.66 -11.69 10.99
N ARG A 68 -2.88 -11.40 10.52
CA ARG A 68 -3.65 -12.33 9.69
C ARG A 68 -2.90 -12.63 8.39
N TRP A 69 -2.48 -11.59 7.67
CA TRP A 69 -1.69 -11.73 6.46
C TRP A 69 -0.38 -12.51 6.66
N GLU A 70 0.35 -12.26 7.76
CA GLU A 70 1.55 -13.03 8.12
C GLU A 70 1.23 -14.51 8.33
N ARG A 71 0.14 -14.83 9.03
CA ARG A 71 -0.33 -16.22 9.23
C ARG A 71 -0.77 -16.90 7.92
N CYS A 72 -1.24 -16.13 6.93
CA CYS A 72 -1.56 -16.64 5.59
C CYS A 72 -0.34 -16.91 4.72
N GLY A 73 0.88 -16.86 5.27
CA GLY A 73 2.11 -17.02 4.48
C GLY A 73 2.47 -15.76 3.71
N GLN A 74 2.05 -14.58 4.18
CA GLN A 74 2.46 -13.27 3.69
C GLN A 74 2.34 -13.11 2.16
N VAL A 75 1.20 -13.58 1.62
CA VAL A 75 0.92 -13.66 0.17
C VAL A 75 1.06 -12.30 -0.50
N LYS A 76 1.80 -12.25 -1.60
CA LYS A 76 1.98 -11.06 -2.44
C LYS A 76 1.57 -11.41 -3.87
N VAL A 77 0.59 -10.68 -4.40
CA VAL A 77 0.13 -10.83 -5.78
C VAL A 77 0.54 -9.59 -6.56
N VAL A 78 1.34 -9.77 -7.61
CA VAL A 78 1.84 -8.67 -8.43
C VAL A 78 0.97 -8.54 -9.67
N VAL A 79 0.41 -7.36 -9.89
CA VAL A 79 -0.41 -7.02 -11.06
C VAL A 79 0.12 -5.77 -11.75
N LYS A 80 -0.35 -5.50 -12.96
CA LYS A 80 0.09 -4.36 -13.78
C LYS A 80 -0.99 -3.29 -13.85
N ILE A 81 -0.55 -2.05 -14.03
CA ILE A 81 -1.38 -0.90 -14.40
C ILE A 81 -0.66 -0.07 -15.44
N GLU A 82 -1.40 0.54 -16.36
CA GLU A 82 -0.84 1.16 -17.56
C GLU A 82 -0.68 2.68 -17.45
N SER A 83 -1.07 3.31 -16.33
CA SER A 83 -0.86 4.74 -16.10
C SER A 83 -0.77 5.10 -14.61
N GLU A 84 -0.22 6.28 -14.33
CA GLU A 84 -0.27 6.88 -12.99
C GLU A 84 -1.67 7.30 -12.59
N GLU A 85 -2.44 7.82 -13.53
CA GLU A 85 -3.81 8.28 -13.30
C GLU A 85 -4.70 7.12 -12.83
N ASP A 86 -4.68 5.99 -13.52
CA ASP A 86 -5.43 4.80 -13.14
C ASP A 86 -5.01 4.29 -11.75
N MET A 87 -3.71 4.38 -11.41
CA MET A 87 -3.21 4.03 -10.08
C MET A 87 -3.79 4.95 -9.00
N LEU A 88 -3.89 6.24 -9.26
CA LEU A 88 -4.46 7.21 -8.33
C LEU A 88 -5.98 7.04 -8.19
N VAL A 89 -6.69 6.73 -9.28
CA VAL A 89 -8.11 6.36 -9.25
C VAL A 89 -8.33 5.11 -8.40
N LEU A 90 -7.51 4.07 -8.62
CA LEU A 90 -7.55 2.84 -7.82
C LEU A 90 -7.25 3.12 -6.35
N GLN A 91 -6.29 3.99 -6.05
CA GLN A 91 -6.00 4.42 -4.68
C GLN A 91 -7.20 5.14 -4.05
N GLY A 92 -7.86 6.03 -4.80
CA GLY A 92 -9.06 6.74 -4.35
C GLY A 92 -10.16 5.77 -3.94
N ARG A 93 -10.42 4.76 -4.78
CA ARG A 93 -11.39 3.69 -4.50
C ARG A 93 -11.00 2.84 -3.29
N ALA A 94 -9.73 2.50 -3.14
CA ALA A 94 -9.25 1.77 -1.96
C ALA A 94 -9.45 2.59 -0.67
N LYS A 95 -9.14 3.89 -0.72
CA LYS A 95 -9.34 4.81 0.41
C LYS A 95 -10.82 5.00 0.76
N SER A 96 -11.72 5.07 -0.21
CA SER A 96 -13.16 5.18 0.05
C SER A 96 -13.73 3.92 0.71
N LEU A 97 -13.07 2.77 0.53
CA LEU A 97 -13.37 1.51 1.21
C LEU A 97 -12.58 1.32 2.51
N ASN A 98 -11.88 2.37 3.00
CA ASN A 98 -11.00 2.31 4.17
C ASN A 98 -9.94 1.18 4.10
N LEU A 99 -9.50 0.83 2.89
CA LEU A 99 -8.41 -0.12 2.67
C LEU A 99 -7.06 0.61 2.71
N PRO A 100 -6.05 0.03 3.38
CA PRO A 100 -4.75 0.66 3.51
C PRO A 100 -3.94 0.58 2.22
N THR A 101 -3.32 1.69 1.84
CA THR A 101 -2.46 1.76 0.65
C THR A 101 -1.12 2.44 0.92
N HIS A 102 -0.12 2.09 0.12
CA HIS A 102 1.18 2.75 0.06
C HIS A 102 1.64 2.85 -1.39
N ILE A 103 2.07 4.04 -1.82
CA ILE A 103 2.70 4.23 -3.14
C ILE A 103 4.18 4.51 -2.90
N THR A 104 5.04 3.73 -3.56
CA THR A 104 6.47 3.99 -3.64
C THR A 104 6.76 5.02 -4.72
N ILE A 105 7.65 5.95 -4.40
CA ILE A 105 8.13 7.00 -5.29
C ILE A 105 9.62 6.76 -5.52
N ASP A 106 10.03 6.69 -6.78
CA ASP A 106 11.44 6.56 -7.12
C ASP A 106 12.14 7.92 -6.98
N ALA A 107 13.18 7.99 -6.15
CA ALA A 107 13.92 9.22 -5.87
C ALA A 107 14.82 9.67 -7.04
N GLY A 108 14.70 9.06 -8.23
CA GLY A 108 15.40 9.49 -9.44
C GLY A 108 16.87 9.10 -9.51
N ARG A 109 17.32 8.08 -8.75
CA ARG A 109 18.69 7.54 -8.84
C ARG A 109 18.88 6.50 -9.95
N THR A 110 17.87 6.29 -10.80
CA THR A 110 17.83 5.22 -11.80
C THR A 110 17.05 5.64 -13.07
N GLN A 111 16.80 4.69 -13.98
CA GLN A 111 16.31 4.80 -15.37
C GLN A 111 14.97 5.54 -15.63
N ILE A 112 14.34 6.21 -14.66
CA ILE A 112 13.02 6.86 -14.80
C ILE A 112 13.09 8.31 -14.30
N ALA A 113 12.23 9.18 -14.84
CA ALA A 113 12.05 10.55 -14.36
C ALA A 113 11.94 10.61 -12.82
N PRO A 114 12.67 11.53 -12.16
CA PRO A 114 12.63 11.70 -10.71
C PRO A 114 11.19 11.88 -10.20
N ASN A 115 10.92 11.36 -9.00
CA ASN A 115 9.63 11.45 -8.32
C ASN A 115 8.46 10.71 -8.99
N SER A 116 8.76 9.76 -9.88
CA SER A 116 7.73 8.90 -10.48
C SER A 116 7.15 7.93 -9.44
N ARG A 117 5.82 7.83 -9.39
CA ARG A 117 5.10 6.80 -8.62
C ARG A 117 5.25 5.47 -9.35
N THR A 118 5.81 4.45 -8.69
CA THR A 118 6.21 3.20 -9.35
C THR A 118 5.28 2.04 -9.03
N VAL A 119 5.09 1.75 -7.74
CA VAL A 119 4.32 0.59 -7.25
C VAL A 119 3.39 1.04 -6.13
N MET A 120 2.13 0.63 -6.22
CA MET A 120 1.18 0.75 -5.13
C MET A 120 0.99 -0.60 -4.44
N ALA A 121 1.11 -0.66 -3.12
CA ALA A 121 0.69 -1.77 -2.30
C ALA A 121 -0.69 -1.51 -1.70
N ILE A 122 -1.53 -2.54 -1.64
CA ILE A 122 -2.81 -2.58 -0.92
C ILE A 122 -2.93 -3.90 -0.17
N LEU A 123 -3.42 -3.87 1.08
CA LEU A 123 -3.72 -5.07 1.87
C LEU A 123 -5.22 -5.23 2.00
N GLY A 124 -5.70 -6.45 1.78
CA GLY A 124 -7.09 -6.83 1.98
C GLY A 124 -7.28 -8.34 1.85
N PRO A 125 -8.51 -8.83 1.97
CA PRO A 125 -8.83 -10.21 1.68
C PRO A 125 -8.62 -10.60 0.21
#